data_AF-A0A946N0Y4-F1
#
_entry.id   AF-A0A946N0Y4-F1
#
_cell.length_a   1.000
_cell.length_b   1.000
_cell.length_c   1.000
_cell.angle_alpha   90.00
_cell.angle_beta   90.00
_cell.angle_gamma   90.00
#
_symmetry.space_group_name_H-M   'P 1'
#
loop_
_entity.id
_entity.type
_entity.pdbx_description
1 polymer ?
#
loop_
_entity_poly.entity_id
_entity_poly.type
_entity_poly.pdbx_seq_one_letter_code
_entity_poly.pdbx_strand_id
1 'polypeptide(L)'
;MLSKEDYLTLDAIALGEGIARGDFSALEVNQCAVERAQEINPALNAIVHEGYDAALARVKAASPNNSSPLAGVPFLIKDLSPAAGLPACFGSALFKDFIAQNNAKIVQRYVDAGL
;
A
#
# COMPACT_ATOMS: atom_id res chain seq x y z
N MET A 1 1.83 -0.93 -20.33
CA MET A 1 1.48 0.07 -19.31
C MET A 1 0.10 -0.29 -18.81
N LEU A 2 -0.04 -0.57 -17.52
CA LEU A 2 -1.31 -1.01 -16.92
C LEU A 2 -2.33 0.15 -16.97
N SER A 3 -3.51 -0.07 -17.58
CA SER A 3 -4.57 0.94 -17.60
C SER A 3 -5.38 0.93 -16.28
N LYS A 4 -6.09 2.03 -16.01
CA LYS A 4 -7.00 2.11 -14.85
C LYS A 4 -8.12 1.09 -14.96
N GLU A 5 -8.67 0.90 -16.15
CA GLU A 5 -9.72 -0.08 -16.44
C GLU A 5 -9.23 -1.50 -16.16
N ASP A 6 -8.04 -1.86 -16.62
CA ASP A 6 -7.44 -3.17 -16.35
C ASP A 6 -7.20 -3.35 -14.84
N TYR A 7 -6.60 -2.37 -14.17
CA TYR A 7 -6.35 -2.41 -12.72
C TYR A 7 -7.61 -2.72 -11.91
N LEU A 8 -8.75 -2.10 -12.26
CA LEU A 8 -10.01 -2.30 -11.56
C LEU A 8 -10.62 -3.69 -11.76
N THR A 9 -10.16 -4.46 -12.75
CA THR A 9 -10.64 -5.82 -13.01
C THR A 9 -9.77 -6.92 -12.37
N LEU A 10 -8.58 -6.56 -11.87
CA LEU A 10 -7.62 -7.49 -11.30
C LEU A 10 -7.71 -7.52 -9.77
N ASP A 11 -7.63 -8.71 -9.18
CA ASP A 11 -7.44 -8.85 -7.74
C ASP A 11 -5.95 -8.81 -7.36
N ALA A 12 -5.67 -8.84 -6.05
CA ALA A 12 -4.31 -8.77 -5.52
C ALA A 12 -3.41 -9.92 -6.03
N ILE A 13 -3.97 -11.11 -6.26
CA ILE A 13 -3.20 -12.27 -6.75
C ILE A 13 -2.85 -12.06 -8.22
N ALA A 14 -3.82 -11.66 -9.04
CA ALA A 14 -3.61 -11.38 -10.45
C ALA A 14 -2.62 -10.22 -10.67
N LEU A 15 -2.67 -9.18 -9.82
CA LEU A 15 -1.68 -8.10 -9.81
C LEU A 15 -0.29 -8.61 -9.46
N GLY A 16 -0.14 -9.40 -8.39
CA GLY A 16 1.14 -9.97 -7.98
C GLY A 16 1.76 -10.87 -9.05
N GLU A 17 0.95 -11.72 -9.70
CA GLU A 17 1.39 -12.57 -10.80
C GLU A 17 1.81 -11.74 -12.03
N GLY A 18 1.05 -10.70 -12.39
CA GLY A 18 1.40 -9.80 -13.49
C GLY A 18 2.72 -9.05 -13.25
N ILE A 19 2.94 -8.60 -12.01
CA ILE A 19 4.24 -8.02 -11.58
C ILE A 19 5.36 -9.05 -11.74
N ALA A 20 5.16 -10.28 -11.27
CA ALA A 20 6.18 -11.33 -11.33
C ALA A 20 6.54 -11.75 -12.76
N ARG A 21 5.57 -11.74 -13.68
CA ARG A 21 5.78 -12.00 -15.12
C ARG A 21 6.39 -10.81 -15.86
N GLY A 22 6.34 -9.60 -15.28
CA GLY A 22 6.77 -8.37 -15.93
C GLY A 22 5.77 -7.80 -16.93
N ASP A 23 4.49 -8.18 -16.83
CA ASP A 23 3.41 -7.63 -17.67
C ASP A 23 3.21 -6.11 -17.40
N PHE A 24 3.47 -5.71 -16.16
CA PHE A 24 3.53 -4.34 -15.66
C PHE A 24 4.41 -4.28 -14.41
N SER A 25 4.93 -3.10 -14.08
CA SER A 25 5.75 -2.88 -12.89
C SER A 25 4.91 -2.67 -11.63
N ALA A 26 5.45 -3.01 -10.47
CA ALA A 26 4.84 -2.68 -9.18
C ALA A 26 4.60 -1.16 -9.02
N LEU A 27 5.46 -0.32 -9.64
CA LEU A 27 5.30 1.12 -9.63
C LEU A 27 4.01 1.54 -10.36
N GLU A 28 3.75 0.98 -11.55
CA GLU A 28 2.52 1.24 -12.30
C GLU A 28 1.27 0.82 -11.49
N VAL A 29 1.30 -0.36 -10.84
CA VAL A 29 0.19 -0.82 -10.00
C VAL A 29 -0.08 0.15 -8.84
N ASN A 30 0.97 0.61 -8.15
CA ASN A 30 0.82 1.53 -7.03
C ASN A 30 0.35 2.92 -7.48
N GLN A 31 0.77 3.39 -8.66
CA GLN A 31 0.26 4.64 -9.24
C GLN A 31 -1.24 4.55 -9.52
N CYS A 32 -1.73 3.47 -10.14
CA CYS A 32 -3.17 3.26 -10.36
C CYS A 32 -3.95 3.25 -9.03
N ALA A 33 -3.41 2.62 -7.99
CA ALA A 33 -4.03 2.58 -6.67
C ALA A 33 -4.12 3.96 -6.01
N VAL A 34 -3.05 4.75 -6.08
CA VAL A 34 -3.00 6.12 -5.55
C VAL A 34 -3.99 7.02 -6.29
N GLU A 35 -4.01 6.98 -7.62
CA GLU A 35 -4.95 7.76 -8.44
C GLU A 35 -6.40 7.41 -8.10
N ARG A 36 -6.70 6.10 -7.96
CA ARG A 36 -8.04 5.64 -7.58
C ARG A 36 -8.42 6.08 -6.17
N ALA A 37 -7.47 6.04 -5.23
CA ALA A 37 -7.68 6.49 -3.86
C ALA A 37 -7.99 8.00 -3.83
N GLN A 38 -7.22 8.82 -4.55
CA GLN A 38 -7.44 10.26 -4.62
C GLN A 38 -8.78 10.63 -5.26
N GLU A 39 -9.24 9.87 -6.26
CA GLU A 39 -10.53 10.08 -6.91
C GLU A 39 -11.71 9.78 -5.97
N ILE A 40 -11.62 8.71 -5.18
CA ILE A 40 -12.79 8.14 -4.47
C ILE A 40 -12.80 8.44 -2.96
N ASN A 41 -11.62 8.54 -2.33
CA ASN A 41 -11.53 8.76 -0.89
C ASN A 41 -12.23 10.04 -0.41
N PRO A 42 -12.29 11.17 -1.16
CA PRO A 42 -13.04 12.34 -0.73
C PRO A 42 -14.53 12.08 -0.45
N ALA A 43 -15.14 11.10 -1.12
CA ALA A 43 -16.54 10.72 -0.90
C ALA A 43 -16.72 9.64 0.18
N LEU A 44 -15.70 8.80 0.42
CA LEU A 44 -15.79 7.66 1.34
C LEU A 44 -15.18 7.92 2.72
N ASN A 45 -14.13 8.75 2.78
CA ASN A 45 -13.30 8.98 3.96
C ASN A 45 -12.76 7.67 4.58
N ALA A 46 -12.25 6.77 3.74
CA ALA A 46 -11.75 5.44 4.14
C ALA A 46 -10.26 5.44 4.52
N ILE A 47 -9.46 6.30 3.87
CA ILE A 47 -8.03 6.47 4.14
C ILE A 47 -7.88 7.75 4.95
N VAL A 48 -7.60 7.59 6.24
CA VAL A 48 -7.51 8.70 7.22
C VAL A 48 -6.12 9.32 7.29
N HIS A 49 -5.10 8.60 6.81
CA HIS A 49 -3.72 9.06 6.72
C HIS A 49 -3.15 8.65 5.37
N GLU A 50 -2.71 9.64 4.59
CA GLU A 50 -2.11 9.40 3.29
C GLU A 50 -0.65 8.97 3.45
N GLY A 51 -0.29 7.86 2.80
CA GLY A 51 1.09 7.33 2.77
C GLY A 51 1.62 7.17 1.34
N TYR A 52 1.02 7.85 0.36
CA TYR A 52 1.21 7.59 -1.07
C TYR A 52 2.66 7.80 -1.52
N ASP A 53 3.27 8.94 -1.18
CA ASP A 53 4.65 9.23 -1.58
C ASP A 53 5.65 8.23 -0.98
N ALA A 54 5.44 7.85 0.29
CA ALA A 54 6.26 6.85 0.96
C ALA A 54 6.08 5.46 0.34
N ALA A 55 4.86 5.08 -0.05
CA ALA A 55 4.58 3.83 -0.75
C ALA A 55 5.27 3.78 -2.12
N LEU A 56 5.15 4.85 -2.92
CA LEU A 56 5.81 4.95 -4.23
C LEU A 56 7.34 4.93 -4.11
N ALA A 57 7.90 5.60 -3.09
CA ALA A 57 9.33 5.55 -2.82
C ALA A 57 9.80 4.15 -2.42
N ARG A 58 9.03 3.44 -1.57
CA ARG A 58 9.33 2.06 -1.16
C ARG A 58 9.37 1.12 -2.36
N VAL A 59 8.38 1.19 -3.24
CA VAL A 59 8.29 0.32 -4.42
C VAL A 59 9.44 0.60 -5.40
N LYS A 60 9.85 1.86 -5.57
CA LYS A 60 11.02 2.21 -6.39
C LYS A 60 12.34 1.67 -5.80
N ALA A 61 12.43 1.58 -4.48
CA ALA A 61 13.62 1.09 -3.78
C ALA A 61 13.60 -0.44 -3.56
N ALA A 62 12.48 -1.12 -3.85
CA ALA A 62 12.33 -2.55 -3.62
C ALA A 62 13.23 -3.36 -4.56
N SER A 63 13.86 -4.40 -4.02
CA SER A 63 14.63 -5.34 -4.84
C SER A 63 13.69 -6.25 -5.64
N PRO A 64 13.96 -6.51 -6.93
CA PRO A 64 13.12 -7.37 -7.76
C PRO A 64 13.10 -8.85 -7.33
N ASN A 65 13.92 -9.24 -6.35
CA ASN A 65 14.09 -10.64 -5.93
C ASN A 65 13.14 -11.09 -4.81
N ASN A 66 12.07 -10.36 -4.50
CA ASN A 66 11.07 -10.83 -3.55
C ASN A 66 10.09 -11.78 -4.26
N SER A 67 10.18 -13.08 -3.95
CA SER A 67 9.35 -14.14 -4.55
C SER A 67 7.98 -14.31 -3.89
N SER A 68 7.60 -13.42 -2.97
CA SER A 68 6.26 -13.41 -2.38
C SER A 68 5.18 -13.21 -3.46
N PRO A 69 4.07 -13.97 -3.41
CA PRO A 69 2.97 -13.81 -4.37
C PRO A 69 2.32 -12.43 -4.40
N LEU A 70 2.56 -11.61 -3.38
CA LEU A 70 2.00 -10.27 -3.24
C LEU A 70 3.06 -9.16 -3.25
N ALA A 71 4.31 -9.48 -3.61
CA ALA A 71 5.38 -8.49 -3.66
C ALA A 71 5.00 -7.34 -4.61
N GLY A 72 5.02 -6.10 -4.10
CA GLY A 72 4.72 -4.89 -4.87
C GLY A 72 3.24 -4.57 -5.02
N VAL A 73 2.32 -5.37 -4.47
CA VAL A 73 0.88 -5.08 -4.50
C VAL A 73 0.54 -4.01 -3.46
N PRO A 74 -0.24 -2.96 -3.82
CA PRO A 74 -0.62 -1.90 -2.88
C PRO A 74 -1.53 -2.42 -1.76
N PHE A 75 -1.31 -1.96 -0.53
CA PHE A 75 -2.02 -2.44 0.65
C PHE A 75 -2.34 -1.32 1.65
N LEU A 76 -3.56 -1.32 2.20
CA LEU A 76 -3.97 -0.40 3.26
C LEU A 76 -3.83 -1.06 4.63
N ILE A 77 -3.24 -0.34 5.56
CA ILE A 77 -3.14 -0.75 6.96
C ILE A 77 -4.22 -0.04 7.74
N LYS A 78 -5.05 -0.80 8.45
CA LYS A 78 -6.06 -0.22 9.35
C LYS A 78 -5.36 0.58 10.44
N ASP A 79 -5.91 1.76 10.79
CA ASP A 79 -5.48 2.64 11.89
C ASP A 79 -5.78 2.03 13.28
N LEU A 80 -5.33 0.79 13.47
CA LEU A 80 -5.29 0.01 14.69
C LEU A 80 -4.00 -0.83 14.77
N SER A 81 -3.24 -0.88 13.67
CA SER A 81 -1.99 -1.61 13.52
C SER A 81 -0.88 -0.62 13.20
N PRO A 82 -0.11 -0.15 14.20
CA PRO A 82 0.95 0.83 14.00
C PRO A 82 1.94 0.46 12.89
N ALA A 83 2.24 1.43 12.03
CA ALA A 83 3.27 1.35 11.01
C ALA A 83 4.32 2.45 11.28
N ALA A 84 5.59 2.07 11.40
CA ALA A 84 6.66 2.97 11.80
C ALA A 84 6.73 4.20 10.89
N GLY A 85 6.80 5.39 11.51
CA GLY A 85 6.85 6.67 10.82
C GLY A 85 5.50 7.22 10.35
N LEU A 86 4.40 6.49 10.50
CA LEU A 86 3.05 6.95 10.17
C LEU A 86 2.24 7.33 11.42
N PRO A 87 1.24 8.22 11.29
CA PRO A 87 0.27 8.46 12.35
C PRO A 87 -0.49 7.18 12.71
N ALA A 88 -0.81 7.03 14.00
CA ALA A 88 -1.72 5.98 14.47
C ALA A 88 -2.70 6.57 15.50
N CYS A 89 -3.91 6.91 15.04
CA CYS A 89 -4.91 7.59 15.87
C CYS A 89 -5.84 6.62 16.61
N PHE A 90 -5.87 5.34 16.21
CA PHE A 90 -6.76 4.33 16.80
C PHE A 90 -8.25 4.72 16.78
N GLY A 91 -8.64 5.58 15.83
CA GLY A 91 -9.99 6.18 15.80
C GLY A 91 -10.34 7.06 17.01
N SER A 92 -9.35 7.57 17.76
CA SER A 92 -9.56 8.38 18.96
C SER A 92 -8.77 9.69 18.92
N ALA A 93 -9.44 10.79 19.25
CA ALA A 93 -8.83 12.12 19.34
C ALA A 93 -7.69 12.20 20.36
N LEU A 94 -7.62 11.26 21.32
CA LEU A 94 -6.52 11.15 22.27
C LEU A 94 -5.17 10.93 21.59
N PHE A 95 -5.15 10.23 20.45
CA PHE A 95 -3.93 9.83 19.75
C PHE A 95 -3.69 10.63 18.46
N LYS A 96 -4.38 11.76 18.26
CA LYS A 96 -4.31 12.55 17.01
C LYS A 96 -2.89 12.98 16.61
N ASP A 97 -2.00 13.15 17.59
CA ASP A 97 -0.61 13.59 17.40
C ASP A 97 0.40 12.43 17.57
N PHE A 98 -0.08 11.18 17.70
CA PHE A 98 0.76 10.01 17.92
C PHE A 98 1.34 9.51 16.59
N ILE A 99 2.68 9.48 16.52
CA ILE A 99 3.42 8.88 15.42
C ILE A 99 4.02 7.56 15.91
N ALA A 100 3.75 6.47 15.18
CA ALA A 100 4.25 5.16 15.54
C ALA A 100 5.77 5.07 15.36
N GLN A 101 6.48 4.65 16.40
CA GLN A 101 7.93 4.45 16.34
C GLN A 101 8.32 3.10 15.72
N ASN A 102 7.45 2.10 15.84
CA ASN A 102 7.72 0.74 15.41
C ASN A 102 6.51 0.17 14.67
N ASN A 103 6.78 -0.77 13.77
CA ASN A 103 5.74 -1.60 13.19
C ASN A 103 5.13 -2.52 14.26
N ALA A 104 3.81 -2.69 14.23
CA ALA A 104 3.18 -3.85 14.84
C ALA A 104 3.73 -5.12 14.18
N LYS A 105 3.78 -6.24 14.91
CA LYS A 105 4.33 -7.51 14.38
C LYS A 105 3.65 -7.95 13.08
N ILE A 106 2.34 -7.72 12.96
CA ILE A 106 1.59 -8.06 11.76
C ILE A 106 1.95 -7.15 10.57
N VAL A 107 2.17 -5.85 10.82
CA VAL A 107 2.63 -4.90 9.80
C VAL A 107 4.02 -5.27 9.31
N GLN A 108 4.92 -5.66 10.22
CA GLN A 108 6.25 -6.11 9.83
C GLN A 108 6.18 -7.32 8.88
N ARG A 109 5.29 -8.28 9.14
CA ARG A 109 5.09 -9.42 8.23
C ARG A 109 4.59 -9.03 6.85
N TYR A 110 3.75 -7.99 6.75
CA TYR A 110 3.31 -7.46 5.46
C TYR A 110 4.48 -6.84 4.69
N VAL A 111 5.27 -6.00 5.37
CA VAL A 111 6.46 -5.38 4.79
C VAL A 111 7.48 -6.44 4.33
N ASP A 112 7.73 -7.46 5.16
CA ASP A 112 8.64 -8.56 4.82
C ASP A 112 8.13 -9.38 3.62
N ALA A 113 6.81 -9.48 3.46
CA ALA A 113 6.16 -10.11 2.31
C ALA A 113 6.11 -9.20 1.07
N GLY A 114 6.63 -7.96 1.15
CA GLY A 114 6.72 -7.02 0.03
C GLY A 114 5.46 -6.19 -0.21
N LEU A 115 4.55 -6.10 0.76
CA LEU A 115 3.38 -5.19 0.75
C LEU A 115 3.72 -3.77 1.26
#